data_AF-A0A4V2ELF0-F1
#
_entry.id   AF-A0A4V2ELF0-F1
#
_cell.length_a   1.000
_cell.length_b   1.000
_cell.length_c   1.000
_cell.angle_alpha   90.00
_cell.angle_beta   90.00
_cell.angle_gamma   90.00
#
_symmetry.space_group_name_H-M   'P 1'
#
loop_
_entity.id
_entity.type
_entity.pdbx_description
1 polymer ?
#
loop_
_entity_poly.entity_id
_entity_poly.type
_entity_poly.pdbx_seq_one_letter_code
_entity_poly.pdbx_strand_id
1 'polypeptide(L)'
;MTRSGPTRLAGALASDAVKAPFTASDAVRAPFTAAARTDPAECRCSLACCAGRWSRGGPVVEAPVRWSTERVLELAPDAASVRAGRAQAAAVGWSGAGASPAAVWGACQGSGKKPYQTCVELAEPAFRCSCPSRKFPCKHALGLLLRWAAGELPEDTEPDWVRAWLHERAARAEKAEQRKAEAGPKDEAAAAQRAQRRAGRVGTGAAELREWLLDQVRAGLSGLDRTGSDELRRVAARMIDAQAPGLATGLRRASGLAGRGRDWPSRLLEELSLLYLLAGAQTRVDELPDALADTVRTRLGFPADTGRVLASGERVADDWLVCGVVDEERDQLITRRCWLRGTRTGRPALVLSFAPPGRPLDSSLPAGHRVTAELAFHPGALPLRALVAERGEPVPAACPRGDTVPAALAAHAEALAADPWLDRWPALLADLVPATEGDELLLSDVDGRALALTPAFDPWPLLAVSAGRPVTIGGEWTSAGLRPLLCWDGDRAVRL
;
A
#
# COMPACT_ATOMS: atom_id res chain seq x y z
N MET A 1 72.68 -10.29 36.19
CA MET A 1 73.22 -8.91 36.13
C MET A 1 72.36 -8.10 35.17
N THR A 2 71.96 -6.90 35.61
CA THR A 2 71.38 -5.74 34.86
C THR A 2 70.10 -5.98 34.03
N ARG A 3 68.90 -5.64 34.54
CA ARG A 3 68.23 -4.30 34.51
C ARG A 3 68.18 -3.64 33.13
N SER A 4 66.97 -3.44 32.59
CA SER A 4 66.36 -2.11 32.40
C SER A 4 64.96 -2.21 31.79
N GLY A 5 64.06 -1.36 32.29
CA GLY A 5 62.65 -1.25 31.89
C GLY A 5 62.43 -0.32 30.67
N PRO A 6 61.26 0.35 30.60
CA PRO A 6 60.43 0.34 29.40
C PRO A 6 60.51 1.63 28.58
N THR A 7 60.21 1.53 27.28
CA THR A 7 60.03 2.70 26.41
C THR A 7 58.62 2.70 25.85
N ARG A 8 57.79 3.65 26.32
CA ARG A 8 56.57 4.08 25.66
C ARG A 8 56.96 4.80 24.35
N LEU A 9 56.37 4.38 23.24
CA LEU A 9 56.25 5.22 22.05
C LEU A 9 54.76 5.36 21.74
N ALA A 10 54.28 6.58 21.96
CA ALA A 10 53.02 7.05 21.43
C ALA A 10 53.15 7.13 19.91
N GLY A 11 52.35 6.34 19.20
CA GLY A 11 52.15 6.44 17.76
C GLY A 11 50.67 6.70 17.51
N ALA A 12 50.32 7.96 17.30
CA ALA A 12 49.04 8.34 16.74
C ALA A 12 48.94 7.78 15.31
N LEU A 13 47.97 6.92 15.05
CA LEU A 13 47.52 6.63 13.69
C LEU A 13 46.02 6.81 13.63
N ALA A 14 45.70 7.89 12.94
CA ALA A 14 44.44 8.32 12.35
C ALA A 14 43.36 7.24 12.21
N SER A 15 42.16 7.63 12.62
CA SER A 15 40.90 7.02 12.24
C SER A 15 40.71 7.10 10.73
N ASP A 16 41.03 6.02 10.02
CA ASP A 16 40.48 5.82 8.67
C ASP A 16 39.08 5.21 8.82
N ALA A 17 38.10 6.12 8.77
CA ALA A 17 36.71 5.81 8.60
C ALA A 17 36.56 4.98 7.31
N VAL A 18 36.24 3.70 7.47
CA VAL A 18 35.76 2.85 6.38
C VAL A 18 34.40 3.39 5.94
N LYS A 19 34.42 4.31 4.98
CA LYS A 19 33.26 4.63 4.13
C LYS A 19 32.97 3.39 3.28
N ALA A 20 32.11 2.51 3.78
CA ALA A 20 31.44 1.53 2.94
C ALA A 20 30.33 2.24 2.15
N PRO A 21 30.31 2.17 0.80
CA PRO A 21 29.16 2.65 0.04
C PRO A 21 28.07 1.56 0.07
N PHE A 22 26.91 1.91 0.63
CA PHE A 22 25.63 1.31 0.25
C PHE A 22 25.40 1.67 -1.22
N THR A 23 25.45 0.70 -2.13
CA THR A 23 25.19 0.95 -3.56
C THR A 23 23.84 0.38 -3.97
N ALA A 24 22.89 1.29 -4.16
CA ALA A 24 21.67 1.09 -4.96
C ALA A 24 21.99 0.97 -6.48
N SER A 25 23.11 0.31 -6.85
CA SER A 25 23.72 0.47 -8.18
C SER A 25 23.16 -0.45 -9.27
N ASP A 26 22.39 -1.49 -8.95
CA ASP A 26 21.84 -2.38 -9.98
C ASP A 26 20.45 -1.94 -10.48
N ALA A 27 19.81 -1.00 -9.78
CA ALA A 27 18.43 -0.59 -10.07
C ALA A 27 18.32 0.64 -10.99
N VAL A 28 19.44 1.33 -11.25
CA VAL A 28 19.52 2.55 -12.06
C VAL A 28 20.69 2.41 -13.01
N ARG A 29 20.41 2.02 -14.25
CA ARG A 29 21.46 1.87 -15.26
C ARG A 29 21.72 3.21 -15.96
N ALA A 30 23.00 3.53 -16.16
CA ALA A 30 23.48 4.77 -16.78
C ALA A 30 22.91 4.94 -18.21
N PRO A 31 22.81 6.19 -18.73
CA PRO A 31 22.04 6.50 -19.92
C PRO A 31 22.51 5.74 -21.17
N PHE A 32 21.54 5.20 -21.91
CA PHE A 32 21.74 4.61 -23.24
C PHE A 32 21.20 5.53 -24.34
N THR A 33 21.97 5.68 -25.42
CA THR A 33 21.53 6.38 -26.63
C THR A 33 20.54 5.50 -27.41
N ALA A 34 19.24 5.78 -27.27
CA ALA A 34 18.24 5.21 -28.16
C ALA A 34 18.50 5.67 -29.61
N ALA A 35 18.60 4.72 -30.54
CA ALA A 35 18.66 5.02 -31.97
C ALA A 35 17.29 5.56 -32.43
N ALA A 36 17.19 6.88 -32.54
CA ALA A 36 16.04 7.53 -33.13
C ALA A 36 15.89 7.13 -34.61
N ARG A 37 14.78 6.47 -34.95
CA ARG A 37 14.24 6.52 -36.31
C ARG A 37 13.18 7.59 -36.35
N THR A 38 13.58 8.78 -36.74
CA THR A 38 12.69 9.88 -37.15
C THR A 38 12.22 9.62 -38.57
N ASP A 39 10.90 9.65 -38.79
CA ASP A 39 10.32 9.91 -40.10
C ASP A 39 9.11 10.85 -39.89
N PRO A 40 9.16 12.12 -40.33
CA PRO A 40 8.05 13.05 -40.16
C PRO A 40 7.21 13.09 -41.44
N ALA A 41 5.96 12.61 -41.37
CA ALA A 41 4.95 12.91 -42.37
C ALA A 41 3.96 13.92 -41.80
N GLU A 42 3.94 15.08 -42.43
CA GLU A 42 3.10 16.24 -42.17
C GLU A 42 1.60 15.91 -42.22
N CYS A 43 0.81 16.51 -41.32
CA CYS A 43 -0.57 16.83 -41.64
C CYS A 43 -0.97 18.14 -40.95
N ARG A 44 -0.93 19.22 -41.73
CA ARG A 44 -1.54 20.51 -41.40
C ARG A 44 -3.04 20.41 -41.64
N CYS A 45 -3.85 20.80 -40.67
CA CYS A 45 -5.14 21.40 -40.99
C CYS A 45 -5.50 22.48 -39.96
N SER A 46 -6.04 23.56 -40.49
CA SER A 46 -6.10 24.91 -39.97
C SER A 46 -7.33 25.21 -39.11
N LEU A 47 -7.13 26.20 -38.24
CA LEU A 47 -8.06 26.94 -37.38
C LEU A 47 -9.43 27.35 -37.96
N ALA A 48 -10.39 27.40 -37.02
CA ALA A 48 -11.42 28.43 -36.79
C ALA A 48 -12.80 28.34 -37.50
N CYS A 49 -13.83 27.94 -36.73
CA CYS A 49 -15.17 28.56 -36.60
C CYS A 49 -15.94 27.69 -35.58
N CYS A 50 -16.34 28.13 -34.39
CA CYS A 50 -17.42 29.07 -34.13
C CYS A 50 -17.38 29.50 -32.66
N ALA A 51 -17.47 30.80 -32.41
CA ALA A 51 -17.73 31.38 -31.11
C ALA A 51 -19.22 31.19 -30.72
N GLY A 52 -19.48 30.59 -29.56
CA GLY A 52 -20.82 30.36 -29.01
C GLY A 52 -20.94 30.85 -27.57
N ARG A 53 -21.39 32.09 -27.44
CA ARG A 53 -22.02 32.79 -26.30
C ARG A 53 -22.37 31.92 -25.07
N TRP A 54 -21.68 32.16 -23.94
CA TRP A 54 -22.00 31.59 -22.64
C TRP A 54 -23.11 32.40 -21.96
N SER A 55 -24.30 31.79 -21.82
CA SER A 55 -25.39 32.30 -20.97
C SER A 55 -25.26 31.73 -19.56
N ARG A 56 -25.32 32.62 -18.57
CA ARG A 56 -25.29 32.32 -17.13
C ARG A 56 -26.49 31.45 -16.73
N GLY A 57 -26.24 30.19 -16.35
CA GLY A 57 -27.20 29.34 -15.65
C GLY A 57 -26.99 29.44 -14.14
N GLY A 58 -28.08 29.63 -13.39
CA GLY A 58 -28.11 29.71 -11.93
C GLY A 58 -27.74 28.38 -11.23
N PRO A 59 -27.80 28.34 -9.89
CA PRO A 59 -27.31 27.20 -9.11
C PRO A 59 -28.13 25.95 -9.44
N VAL A 60 -27.49 25.00 -10.11
CA VAL A 60 -27.98 23.64 -10.22
C VAL A 60 -27.77 23.01 -8.86
N VAL A 61 -28.85 22.62 -8.21
CA VAL A 61 -28.79 21.79 -7.01
C VAL A 61 -28.18 20.45 -7.45
N GLU A 62 -26.93 20.20 -7.07
CA GLU A 62 -26.19 18.99 -7.45
C GLU A 62 -26.93 17.74 -6.96
N ALA A 63 -27.36 16.90 -7.90
CA ALA A 63 -27.81 15.54 -7.60
C ALA A 63 -26.61 14.70 -7.12
N PRO A 64 -26.81 13.73 -6.20
CA PRO A 64 -25.72 12.88 -5.74
C PRO A 64 -25.02 12.20 -6.92
N VAL A 65 -23.69 12.33 -6.97
CA VAL A 65 -22.85 11.81 -8.05
C VAL A 65 -22.90 10.29 -8.03
N ARG A 66 -23.57 9.68 -9.02
CA ARG A 66 -23.58 8.22 -9.21
C ARG A 66 -22.16 7.72 -9.42
N TRP A 67 -21.84 6.54 -8.90
CA TRP A 67 -20.52 5.94 -9.13
C TRP A 67 -20.32 5.63 -10.61
N SER A 68 -19.08 5.78 -11.08
CA SER A 68 -18.71 5.31 -12.41
C SER A 68 -18.76 3.78 -12.48
N THR A 69 -18.99 3.26 -13.69
CA THR A 69 -18.92 1.81 -13.96
C THR A 69 -17.56 1.25 -13.53
N GLU A 70 -16.48 1.99 -13.79
CA GLU A 70 -15.12 1.64 -13.41
C GLU A 70 -15.00 1.47 -11.90
N ARG A 71 -15.49 2.43 -11.10
CA ARG A 71 -15.48 2.35 -9.62
C ARG A 71 -16.25 1.13 -9.12
N VAL A 72 -17.39 0.80 -9.72
CA VAL A 72 -18.15 -0.40 -9.34
C VAL A 72 -17.36 -1.69 -9.61
N LEU A 73 -16.65 -1.75 -10.74
CA LEU A 73 -15.87 -2.93 -11.12
C LEU A 73 -14.61 -3.10 -10.24
N GLU A 74 -14.05 -2.02 -9.70
CA GLU A 74 -12.94 -2.09 -8.72
C GLU A 74 -13.33 -2.76 -7.40
N LEU A 75 -14.63 -2.83 -7.09
CA LEU A 75 -15.14 -3.53 -5.91
C LEU A 75 -15.13 -5.06 -6.10
N ALA A 76 -15.02 -5.56 -7.33
CA ALA A 76 -15.14 -6.98 -7.61
C ALA A 76 -13.94 -7.77 -7.05
N PRO A 77 -14.17 -8.91 -6.38
CA PRO A 77 -13.08 -9.67 -5.76
C PRO A 77 -12.17 -10.39 -6.78
N ASP A 78 -12.65 -10.60 -8.01
CA ASP A 78 -11.88 -11.19 -9.10
C ASP A 78 -12.51 -10.91 -10.48
N ALA A 79 -11.77 -11.18 -11.56
CA ALA A 79 -12.24 -10.99 -12.94
C ALA A 79 -13.47 -11.86 -13.30
N ALA A 80 -13.64 -13.02 -12.65
CA ALA A 80 -14.83 -13.85 -12.85
C ALA A 80 -16.07 -13.20 -12.24
N SER A 81 -15.92 -12.49 -11.12
CA SER A 81 -16.95 -11.72 -10.43
C SER A 81 -17.33 -10.47 -11.21
N VAL A 82 -16.36 -9.81 -11.87
CA VAL A 82 -16.64 -8.74 -12.85
C VAL A 82 -17.56 -9.23 -13.96
N ARG A 83 -17.22 -10.35 -14.61
CA ARG A 83 -18.03 -10.94 -15.70
C ARG A 83 -19.42 -11.33 -15.21
N ALA A 84 -19.50 -11.99 -14.05
CA ALA A 84 -20.76 -12.40 -13.46
C ALA A 84 -21.63 -11.20 -13.04
N GLY A 85 -21.03 -10.14 -12.52
CA GLY A 85 -21.70 -8.89 -12.16
C GLY A 85 -22.28 -8.19 -13.38
N ARG A 86 -21.53 -8.06 -14.47
CA ARG A 86 -22.02 -7.51 -15.75
C ARG A 86 -23.21 -8.31 -16.30
N ALA A 87 -23.10 -9.64 -16.31
CA ALA A 87 -24.21 -10.50 -16.72
C ALA A 87 -25.44 -10.33 -15.82
N GLN A 88 -25.23 -10.10 -14.52
CA GLN A 88 -26.31 -9.90 -13.56
C GLN A 88 -26.97 -8.52 -13.68
N ALA A 89 -26.24 -7.49 -14.12
CA ALA A 89 -26.79 -6.18 -14.44
C ALA A 89 -27.76 -6.25 -15.62
N ALA A 90 -27.42 -7.05 -16.64
CA ALA A 90 -28.25 -7.24 -17.84
C ALA A 90 -29.44 -8.21 -17.65
N ALA A 91 -29.59 -8.84 -16.47
CA ALA A 91 -30.62 -9.85 -16.23
C ALA A 91 -32.01 -9.23 -15.94
N VAL A 92 -33.07 -9.79 -16.53
CA VAL A 92 -34.48 -9.32 -16.41
C VAL A 92 -35.12 -9.68 -15.05
N GLY A 93 -34.34 -10.17 -14.08
CA GLY A 93 -34.84 -10.74 -12.82
C GLY A 93 -34.93 -9.79 -11.63
N TRP A 94 -34.73 -8.49 -11.82
CA TRP A 94 -34.73 -7.51 -10.72
C TRP A 94 -36.12 -6.94 -10.47
N SER A 95 -36.56 -6.96 -9.22
CA SER A 95 -37.80 -6.35 -8.75
C SER A 95 -37.57 -5.52 -7.49
N GLY A 96 -38.45 -4.55 -7.23
CA GLY A 96 -38.37 -3.68 -6.05
C GLY A 96 -37.02 -2.98 -5.91
N ALA A 97 -36.39 -2.62 -7.04
CA ALA A 97 -35.10 -1.97 -7.04
C ALA A 97 -35.27 -0.46 -6.94
N GLY A 98 -34.41 0.19 -6.15
CA GLY A 98 -34.45 1.61 -5.92
C GLY A 98 -33.11 2.12 -5.39
N ALA A 99 -32.97 3.43 -5.40
CA ALA A 99 -31.82 4.14 -4.89
C ALA A 99 -32.27 5.30 -3.99
N SER A 100 -31.42 5.63 -3.03
CA SER A 100 -31.47 6.85 -2.25
C SER A 100 -30.05 7.40 -2.12
N PRO A 101 -29.85 8.61 -1.56
CA PRO A 101 -28.50 9.10 -1.26
C PRO A 101 -27.69 8.18 -0.32
N ALA A 102 -28.35 7.36 0.51
CA ALA A 102 -27.69 6.51 1.49
C ALA A 102 -27.41 5.09 0.98
N ALA A 103 -28.28 4.53 0.13
CA ALA A 103 -28.20 3.13 -0.27
C ALA A 103 -28.81 2.84 -1.64
N VAL A 104 -28.40 1.73 -2.26
CA VAL A 104 -29.09 1.10 -3.39
C VAL A 104 -29.58 -0.28 -2.99
N TRP A 105 -30.77 -0.65 -3.44
CA TRP A 105 -31.37 -1.94 -3.12
C TRP A 105 -32.11 -2.56 -4.30
N GLY A 106 -32.35 -3.86 -4.21
CA GLY A 106 -33.19 -4.59 -5.16
C GLY A 106 -33.29 -6.06 -4.81
N ALA A 107 -34.31 -6.72 -5.37
CA ALA A 107 -34.52 -8.14 -5.21
C ALA A 107 -34.27 -8.85 -6.55
N CYS A 108 -33.27 -9.73 -6.61
CA CYS A 108 -32.93 -10.46 -7.82
C CYS A 108 -33.50 -11.88 -7.77
N GLN A 109 -34.30 -12.26 -8.76
CA GLN A 109 -34.77 -13.63 -8.92
C GLN A 109 -33.57 -14.55 -9.22
N GLY A 110 -33.30 -15.46 -8.28
CA GLY A 110 -32.25 -16.47 -8.40
C GLY A 110 -32.81 -17.86 -8.69
N SER A 111 -32.01 -18.89 -8.42
CA SER A 111 -32.40 -20.30 -8.54
C SER A 111 -33.38 -20.79 -7.45
N GLY A 112 -33.63 -19.97 -6.42
CA GLY A 112 -34.55 -20.27 -5.32
C GLY A 112 -35.95 -19.66 -5.50
N LYS A 113 -36.90 -20.12 -4.67
CA LYS A 113 -38.30 -19.61 -4.67
C LYS A 113 -38.43 -18.16 -4.20
N LYS A 114 -37.51 -17.66 -3.38
CA LYS A 114 -37.49 -16.27 -2.89
C LYS A 114 -36.39 -15.49 -3.60
N PRO A 115 -36.68 -14.30 -4.16
CA PRO A 115 -35.66 -13.41 -4.70
C PRO A 115 -34.59 -13.07 -3.67
N TYR A 116 -33.34 -12.95 -4.11
CA TYR A 116 -32.23 -12.52 -3.26
C TYR A 116 -32.29 -11.01 -3.04
N GLN A 117 -32.59 -10.61 -1.81
CA GLN A 117 -32.54 -9.21 -1.38
C GLN A 117 -31.08 -8.76 -1.34
N THR A 118 -30.79 -7.70 -2.07
CA THR A 118 -29.46 -7.13 -2.23
C THR A 118 -29.53 -5.65 -1.89
N CYS A 119 -28.64 -5.19 -1.02
CA CYS A 119 -28.52 -3.81 -0.60
C CYS A 119 -27.05 -3.41 -0.52
N VAL A 120 -26.75 -2.17 -0.89
CA VAL A 120 -25.43 -1.57 -0.77
C VAL A 120 -25.56 -0.21 -0.12
N GLU A 121 -24.80 0.05 0.94
CA GLU A 121 -24.63 1.37 1.55
C GLU A 121 -23.61 2.17 0.73
N LEU A 122 -23.88 3.44 0.42
CA LEU A 122 -23.06 4.24 -0.50
C LEU A 122 -21.95 5.03 0.20
N ALA A 123 -22.17 5.56 1.41
CA ALA A 123 -21.17 6.40 2.10
C ALA A 123 -19.92 5.60 2.50
N GLU A 124 -20.13 4.47 3.16
CA GLU A 124 -19.13 3.45 3.47
C GLU A 124 -19.52 2.15 2.77
N PRO A 125 -19.02 1.88 1.55
CA PRO A 125 -19.43 0.74 0.72
C PRO A 125 -19.47 -0.58 1.47
N ALA A 126 -20.67 -0.96 1.90
CA ALA A 126 -20.96 -2.20 2.57
C ALA A 126 -22.06 -2.94 1.82
N PHE A 127 -21.94 -4.27 1.75
CA PHE A 127 -22.76 -5.08 0.88
C PHE A 127 -23.52 -6.11 1.70
N ARG A 128 -24.84 -6.15 1.52
CA ARG A 128 -25.70 -7.21 2.04
C ARG A 128 -26.43 -7.88 0.89
N CYS A 129 -26.27 -9.19 0.76
CA CYS A 129 -27.05 -9.99 -0.18
C CYS A 129 -27.47 -11.29 0.49
N SER A 130 -28.72 -11.72 0.34
CA SER A 130 -29.20 -12.99 0.89
C SER A 130 -28.83 -14.23 0.05
N CYS A 131 -27.99 -14.08 -0.98
CA CYS A 131 -27.54 -15.20 -1.80
C CYS A 131 -26.47 -16.06 -1.07
N PRO A 132 -26.36 -17.37 -1.40
CA PRO A 132 -25.42 -18.29 -0.73
C PRO A 132 -23.94 -18.12 -1.17
N SER A 133 -23.61 -17.05 -1.91
CA SER A 133 -22.25 -16.82 -2.40
C SER A 133 -21.31 -16.51 -1.23
N ARG A 134 -20.09 -17.04 -1.28
CA ARG A 134 -19.01 -16.71 -0.35
C ARG A 134 -18.12 -15.56 -0.86
N LYS A 135 -18.41 -15.01 -2.05
CA LYS A 135 -17.69 -13.87 -2.64
C LYS A 135 -18.43 -12.58 -2.32
N PHE A 136 -17.71 -11.59 -1.79
CA PHE A 136 -18.25 -10.30 -1.36
C PHE A 136 -17.40 -9.15 -1.91
N PRO A 137 -17.97 -8.21 -2.67
CA PRO A 137 -19.35 -8.17 -3.18
C PRO A 137 -19.66 -9.36 -4.09
N CYS A 138 -20.87 -9.90 -3.98
CA CYS A 138 -21.32 -10.97 -4.86
C CYS A 138 -21.77 -10.41 -6.22
N LYS A 139 -21.99 -11.28 -7.21
CA LYS A 139 -22.49 -10.87 -8.54
C LYS A 139 -23.78 -10.04 -8.49
N HIS A 140 -24.65 -10.26 -7.51
CA HIS A 140 -25.90 -9.48 -7.37
C HIS A 140 -25.61 -8.06 -6.88
N ALA A 141 -24.70 -7.90 -5.91
CA ALA A 141 -24.30 -6.57 -5.43
C ALA A 141 -23.60 -5.76 -6.54
N LEU A 142 -22.68 -6.39 -7.27
CA LEU A 142 -22.02 -5.77 -8.43
C LEU A 142 -23.03 -5.44 -9.54
N GLY A 143 -23.93 -6.37 -9.87
CA GLY A 143 -24.97 -6.15 -10.87
C GLY A 143 -25.91 -5.00 -10.51
N LEU A 144 -26.34 -4.90 -9.26
CA LEU A 144 -27.20 -3.82 -8.77
C LEU A 144 -26.50 -2.46 -8.88
N LEU A 145 -25.23 -2.38 -8.44
CA LEU A 145 -24.45 -1.16 -8.53
C LEU A 145 -24.18 -0.73 -9.98
N LEU A 146 -23.95 -1.68 -10.88
CA LEU A 146 -23.77 -1.38 -12.30
C LEU A 146 -25.04 -0.78 -12.92
N ARG A 147 -26.22 -1.28 -12.55
CA ARG A 147 -27.49 -0.70 -12.97
C ARG A 147 -27.72 0.70 -12.40
N TRP A 148 -27.34 0.92 -11.14
CA TRP A 148 -27.39 2.25 -10.54
C TRP A 148 -26.42 3.23 -11.21
N ALA A 149 -25.18 2.81 -11.48
CA ALA A 149 -24.19 3.58 -12.23
C ALA A 149 -24.68 3.96 -13.64
N ALA A 150 -25.42 3.06 -14.30
CA ALA A 150 -26.08 3.31 -15.58
C ALA A 150 -27.35 4.18 -15.48
N GLY A 151 -27.79 4.57 -14.28
CA GLY A 151 -28.98 5.38 -14.06
C GLY A 151 -30.30 4.63 -14.22
N GLU A 152 -30.30 3.30 -14.12
CA GLU A 152 -31.46 2.45 -14.36
C GLU A 152 -32.33 2.20 -13.11
N LEU A 153 -31.92 2.68 -11.94
CA LEU A 153 -32.69 2.54 -10.69
C LEU A 153 -33.47 3.83 -10.39
N PRO A 154 -34.76 3.74 -10.03
CA PRO A 154 -35.53 4.90 -9.60
C PRO A 154 -35.05 5.39 -8.23
N GLU A 155 -35.07 6.70 -8.02
CA GLU A 155 -34.95 7.28 -6.68
C GLU A 155 -36.23 6.99 -5.89
N ASP A 156 -36.13 6.42 -4.70
CA ASP A 156 -37.26 6.02 -3.86
C ASP A 156 -36.86 6.04 -2.37
N THR A 157 -37.82 5.82 -1.48
CA THR A 157 -37.58 5.70 -0.03
C THR A 157 -37.11 4.29 0.33
N GLU A 158 -36.15 4.17 1.24
CA GLU A 158 -35.57 2.88 1.59
C GLU A 158 -36.64 1.95 2.22
N PRO A 159 -36.85 0.71 1.74
CA PRO A 159 -37.76 -0.23 2.40
C PRO A 159 -37.35 -0.55 3.85
N ASP A 160 -38.29 -1.03 4.66
CA ASP A 160 -38.04 -1.32 6.09
C ASP A 160 -36.81 -2.21 6.35
N TRP A 161 -36.60 -3.21 5.52
CA TRP A 161 -35.47 -4.13 5.66
C TRP A 161 -34.11 -3.47 5.35
N VAL A 162 -34.10 -2.44 4.49
CA VAL A 162 -32.92 -1.61 4.18
C VAL A 162 -32.68 -0.65 5.34
N ARG A 163 -33.70 0.09 5.79
CA ARG A 163 -33.61 0.99 6.95
C ARG A 163 -33.13 0.28 8.21
N ALA A 164 -33.71 -0.88 8.52
CA ALA A 164 -33.31 -1.68 9.67
C ALA A 164 -31.84 -2.12 9.59
N TRP A 165 -31.36 -2.46 8.39
CA TRP A 165 -29.97 -2.83 8.18
C TRP A 165 -29.00 -1.66 8.37
N LEU A 166 -29.31 -0.49 7.80
CA LEU A 166 -28.52 0.72 7.96
C LEU A 166 -28.46 1.16 9.44
N HIS A 167 -29.61 1.14 10.13
CA HIS A 167 -29.68 1.48 11.56
C HIS A 167 -28.89 0.49 12.43
N GLU A 168 -28.98 -0.82 12.16
CA GLU A 168 -28.18 -1.82 12.88
C GLU A 168 -26.67 -1.58 12.71
N ARG A 169 -26.23 -1.14 11.52
CA ARG A 169 -24.83 -0.79 11.27
C ARG A 169 -24.42 0.45 12.04
N ALA A 170 -25.20 1.52 11.97
CA ALA A 170 -24.95 2.76 12.72
C ALA A 170 -24.86 2.48 14.24
N ALA A 171 -25.81 1.73 14.81
CA ALA A 171 -25.82 1.38 16.23
C ALA A 171 -24.62 0.50 16.65
N ARG A 172 -24.11 -0.37 15.76
CA ARG A 172 -22.90 -1.16 16.03
C ARG A 172 -21.64 -0.28 16.02
N ALA A 173 -21.57 0.71 15.14
CA ALA A 173 -20.48 1.68 15.11
C ALA A 173 -20.47 2.52 16.39
N GLU A 174 -21.62 3.05 16.81
CA GLU A 174 -21.76 3.81 18.06
C GLU A 174 -21.39 2.99 19.30
N LYS A 175 -21.84 1.73 19.39
CA LYS A 175 -21.47 0.83 20.50
C LYS A 175 -19.98 0.51 20.54
N ALA A 176 -19.32 0.43 19.38
CA ALA A 176 -17.87 0.23 19.33
C ALA A 176 -17.12 1.46 19.85
N GLU A 177 -17.60 2.67 19.55
CA GLU A 177 -17.04 3.92 20.08
C GLU A 177 -17.31 4.10 21.58
N GLN A 178 -18.51 3.76 22.07
CA GLN A 178 -18.82 3.80 23.51
C GLN A 178 -17.93 2.86 24.33
N ARG A 179 -17.69 1.63 23.84
CA ARG A 179 -16.78 0.67 24.50
C ARG A 179 -15.33 1.14 24.54
N LYS A 180 -14.89 1.95 23.57
CA LYS A 180 -13.56 2.59 23.61
C LYS A 180 -13.50 3.69 24.67
N ALA A 181 -14.58 4.46 24.84
CA ALA A 181 -14.66 5.53 25.83
C ALA A 181 -14.79 5.03 27.29
N GLU A 182 -15.35 3.83 27.50
CA GLU A 182 -15.55 3.22 28.84
C GLU A 182 -14.30 2.54 29.42
N ALA A 183 -13.22 2.39 28.67
CA ALA A 183 -11.95 1.83 29.15
C ALA A 183 -11.27 2.80 30.13
N GLY A 184 -11.61 2.68 31.43
CA GLY A 184 -11.18 3.63 32.47
C GLY A 184 -9.73 3.44 32.99
N PRO A 185 -9.32 4.25 34.00
CA PRO A 185 -7.92 4.37 34.47
C PRO A 185 -7.27 3.07 35.00
N LYS A 186 -8.06 2.11 35.48
CA LYS A 186 -7.56 0.81 35.95
C LYS A 186 -7.05 -0.06 34.79
N ASP A 187 -7.65 0.07 33.61
CA ASP A 187 -7.22 -0.62 32.41
C ASP A 187 -5.97 0.02 31.82
N GLU A 188 -5.78 1.33 31.99
CA GLU A 188 -4.56 2.06 31.59
C GLU A 188 -3.32 1.59 32.36
N ALA A 189 -3.39 1.51 33.69
CA ALA A 189 -2.27 1.03 34.50
C ALA A 189 -1.91 -0.43 34.18
N ALA A 190 -2.91 -1.28 33.97
CA ALA A 190 -2.70 -2.66 33.55
C ALA A 190 -2.14 -2.74 32.11
N ALA A 191 -2.57 -1.87 31.21
CA ALA A 191 -2.03 -1.77 29.86
C ALA A 191 -0.57 -1.31 29.86
N ALA A 192 -0.22 -0.31 30.67
CA ALA A 192 1.16 0.16 30.85
C ALA A 192 2.06 -0.96 31.39
N GLN A 193 1.60 -1.72 32.38
CA GLN A 193 2.36 -2.88 32.89
C GLN A 193 2.55 -3.97 31.83
N ARG A 194 1.52 -4.26 31.01
CA ARG A 194 1.63 -5.20 29.89
C ARG A 194 2.60 -4.69 28.83
N ALA A 195 2.57 -3.40 28.51
CA ALA A 195 3.49 -2.78 27.56
C ALA A 195 4.94 -2.87 28.05
N GLN A 196 5.19 -2.60 29.34
CA GLN A 196 6.52 -2.72 29.94
C GLN A 196 7.03 -4.16 29.94
N ARG A 197 6.19 -5.14 30.32
CA ARG A 197 6.55 -6.58 30.24
C ARG A 197 6.87 -7.01 28.80
N ARG A 198 6.10 -6.52 27.83
CA ARG A 198 6.36 -6.76 26.40
C ARG A 198 7.69 -6.16 25.96
N ALA A 199 7.95 -4.90 26.32
CA ALA A 199 9.20 -4.23 26.01
C ALA A 199 10.41 -5.01 26.56
N GLY A 200 10.31 -5.51 27.80
CA GLY A 200 11.34 -6.37 28.40
C GLY A 200 11.57 -7.66 27.61
N ARG A 201 10.50 -8.40 27.27
CA ARG A 201 10.60 -9.65 26.48
C ARG A 201 11.21 -9.42 25.10
N VAL A 202 10.77 -8.36 24.42
CA VAL A 202 11.29 -7.98 23.10
C VAL A 202 12.77 -7.58 23.20
N GLY A 203 13.15 -6.83 24.23
CA GLY A 203 14.54 -6.45 24.49
C GLY A 203 15.46 -7.65 24.70
N THR A 204 15.08 -8.60 25.58
CA THR A 204 15.84 -9.83 25.79
C THR A 204 15.96 -10.65 24.50
N GLY A 205 14.84 -10.88 23.79
CA GLY A 205 14.86 -11.64 22.54
C GLY A 205 15.70 -10.98 21.45
N ALA A 206 15.68 -9.65 21.34
CA ALA A 206 16.53 -8.90 20.41
C ALA A 206 18.01 -9.04 20.76
N ALA A 207 18.40 -8.96 22.04
CA ALA A 207 19.78 -9.13 22.46
C ALA A 207 20.30 -10.55 22.16
N GLU A 208 19.52 -11.59 22.46
CA GLU A 208 19.86 -12.97 22.14
C GLU A 208 19.96 -13.21 20.63
N LEU A 209 19.03 -12.66 19.84
CA LEU A 209 19.08 -12.75 18.39
C LEU A 209 20.36 -12.11 17.84
N ARG A 210 20.77 -10.97 18.39
CA ARG A 210 21.97 -10.27 17.93
C ARG A 210 23.23 -11.12 18.09
N GLU A 211 23.41 -11.74 19.24
CA GLU A 211 24.56 -12.64 19.48
C GLU A 211 24.49 -13.86 18.56
N TRP A 212 23.31 -14.46 18.41
CA TRP A 212 23.11 -15.58 17.49
C TRP A 212 23.47 -15.21 16.04
N LEU A 213 23.06 -14.03 15.56
CA LEU A 213 23.39 -13.54 14.21
C LEU A 213 24.90 -13.35 14.01
N LEU A 214 25.61 -12.82 15.01
CA LEU A 214 27.07 -12.69 14.97
C LEU A 214 27.74 -14.06 14.87
N ASP A 215 27.25 -15.04 15.61
CA ASP A 215 27.79 -16.41 15.55
C ASP A 215 27.55 -17.06 14.19
N GLN A 216 26.40 -16.82 13.54
CA GLN A 216 26.16 -17.30 12.17
C GLN A 216 27.16 -16.69 11.17
N VAL A 217 27.43 -15.39 11.28
CA VAL A 217 28.40 -14.72 10.40
C VAL A 217 29.83 -15.23 10.66
N ARG A 218 30.21 -15.45 11.94
CA ARG A 218 31.52 -16.02 12.31
C ARG A 218 31.69 -17.46 11.81
N ALA A 219 30.65 -18.28 11.89
CA ALA A 219 30.66 -19.66 11.40
C ALA A 219 30.68 -19.75 9.86
N GLY A 220 30.26 -18.68 9.19
CA GLY A 220 30.13 -18.60 7.74
C GLY A 220 28.76 -19.10 7.27
N LEU A 221 28.22 -18.42 6.24
CA LEU A 221 26.86 -18.69 5.76
C LEU A 221 26.74 -19.99 4.95
N SER A 222 27.85 -20.59 4.52
CA SER A 222 27.84 -21.79 3.66
C SER A 222 27.13 -22.99 4.30
N GLY A 223 27.14 -23.11 5.63
CA GLY A 223 26.45 -24.18 6.34
C GLY A 223 24.92 -24.04 6.38
N LEU A 224 24.39 -22.88 5.97
CA LEU A 224 22.95 -22.60 6.01
C LEU A 224 22.18 -23.15 4.80
N ASP A 225 22.88 -23.67 3.79
CA ASP A 225 22.27 -24.23 2.56
C ASP A 225 21.48 -25.54 2.81
N ARG A 226 21.95 -26.38 3.73
CA ARG A 226 21.37 -27.71 4.01
C ARG A 226 20.44 -27.73 5.20
N THR A 227 20.82 -27.08 6.31
CA THR A 227 20.05 -27.08 7.57
C THR A 227 19.63 -25.69 8.05
N GLY A 228 20.13 -24.63 7.41
CA GLY A 228 19.93 -23.25 7.87
C GLY A 228 18.49 -22.76 7.78
N SER A 229 17.73 -23.24 6.80
CA SER A 229 16.31 -22.88 6.66
C SER A 229 15.48 -23.30 7.89
N ASP A 230 15.72 -24.50 8.43
CA ASP A 230 15.03 -24.99 9.64
C ASP A 230 15.54 -24.33 10.93
N GLU A 231 16.83 -24.02 11.01
CA GLU A 231 17.38 -23.25 12.12
C GLU A 231 16.78 -21.84 12.17
N LEU A 232 16.75 -21.12 11.04
CA LEU A 232 16.14 -19.81 10.92
C LEU A 232 14.65 -19.83 11.31
N ARG A 233 13.90 -20.86 10.89
CA ARG A 233 12.50 -21.05 11.32
C ARG A 233 12.37 -21.28 12.82
N ARG A 234 13.25 -22.07 13.43
CA ARG A 234 13.28 -22.29 14.89
C ARG A 234 13.58 -20.99 15.64
N VAL A 235 14.54 -20.20 15.17
CA VAL A 235 14.83 -18.88 15.76
C VAL A 235 13.64 -17.93 15.58
N ALA A 236 12.98 -17.96 14.42
CA ALA A 236 11.77 -17.16 14.18
C ALA A 236 10.65 -17.48 15.17
N ALA A 237 10.45 -18.76 15.52
CA ALA A 237 9.47 -19.16 16.53
C ALA A 237 9.79 -18.55 17.90
N ARG A 238 11.06 -18.59 18.33
CA ARG A 238 11.51 -17.93 19.58
C ARG A 238 11.24 -16.42 19.57
N MET A 239 11.33 -15.75 18.42
CA MET A 239 11.01 -14.33 18.31
C MET A 239 9.50 -14.04 18.46
N ILE A 240 8.63 -14.99 18.09
CA ILE A 240 7.19 -14.90 18.40
C ILE A 240 6.98 -15.01 19.91
N ASP A 241 7.65 -15.95 20.58
CA ASP A 241 7.58 -16.11 22.05
C ASP A 241 8.12 -14.87 22.78
N ALA A 242 9.15 -14.24 22.23
CA ALA A 242 9.69 -12.96 22.69
C ALA A 242 8.81 -11.74 22.37
N GLN A 243 7.67 -11.94 21.70
CA GLN A 243 6.72 -10.88 21.28
C GLN A 243 7.28 -9.87 20.27
N ALA A 244 8.25 -10.30 19.44
CA ALA A 244 8.90 -9.55 18.37
C ALA A 244 8.54 -10.11 16.97
N PRO A 245 7.28 -10.03 16.53
CA PRO A 245 6.83 -10.60 15.26
C PRO A 245 7.51 -10.01 14.02
N GLY A 246 8.03 -8.77 14.10
CA GLY A 246 8.84 -8.17 13.05
C GLY A 246 10.13 -8.95 12.78
N LEU A 247 10.90 -9.25 13.83
CA LEU A 247 12.12 -10.07 13.75
C LEU A 247 11.81 -11.49 13.27
N ALA A 248 10.71 -12.08 13.76
CA ALA A 248 10.26 -13.40 13.30
C ALA A 248 9.93 -13.41 11.80
N THR A 249 9.35 -12.33 11.28
CA THR A 249 8.99 -12.20 9.86
C THR A 249 10.23 -12.08 8.97
N GLY A 250 11.21 -11.26 9.37
CA GLY A 250 12.49 -11.19 8.64
C GLY A 250 13.25 -12.51 8.67
N LEU A 251 13.28 -13.23 9.81
CA LEU A 251 13.89 -14.57 9.87
C LEU A 251 13.20 -15.60 8.97
N ARG A 252 11.87 -15.54 8.83
CA ARG A 252 11.14 -16.36 7.85
C ARG A 252 11.51 -15.99 6.41
N ARG A 253 11.65 -14.70 6.10
CA ARG A 253 12.13 -14.22 4.80
C ARG A 253 13.54 -14.73 4.51
N ALA A 254 14.47 -14.58 5.47
CA ALA A 254 15.82 -15.14 5.42
C ALA A 254 15.82 -16.65 5.13
N SER A 255 14.93 -17.40 5.80
CA SER A 255 14.83 -18.86 5.61
C SER A 255 14.43 -19.26 4.18
N GLY A 256 13.71 -18.38 3.48
CA GLY A 256 13.31 -18.57 2.08
C GLY A 256 14.41 -18.25 1.07
N LEU A 257 15.46 -17.52 1.48
CA LEU A 257 16.61 -17.17 0.64
C LEU A 257 17.70 -18.25 0.68
N ALA A 258 17.86 -18.94 1.81
CA ALA A 258 18.90 -19.94 1.99
C ALA A 258 18.89 -21.02 0.87
N GLY A 259 20.01 -21.17 0.17
CA GLY A 259 20.18 -22.14 -0.92
C GLY A 259 19.38 -21.86 -2.20
N ARG A 260 18.83 -20.64 -2.40
CA ARG A 260 18.01 -20.28 -3.58
C ARG A 260 18.73 -19.30 -4.51
N GLY A 261 19.10 -19.76 -5.71
CA GLY A 261 19.84 -18.96 -6.69
C GLY A 261 21.35 -19.03 -6.43
N ARG A 262 22.16 -18.40 -7.29
CA ARG A 262 23.64 -18.38 -7.12
C ARG A 262 24.10 -17.27 -6.17
N ASP A 263 23.30 -16.22 -6.07
CA ASP A 263 23.48 -15.00 -5.28
C ASP A 263 22.90 -15.10 -3.85
N TRP A 264 22.38 -16.28 -3.48
CA TRP A 264 21.72 -16.51 -2.21
C TRP A 264 22.53 -16.10 -0.96
N PRO A 265 23.87 -16.27 -0.89
CA PRO A 265 24.62 -15.88 0.31
C PRO A 265 24.60 -14.36 0.53
N SER A 266 24.72 -13.58 -0.55
CA SER A 266 24.69 -12.12 -0.48
C SER A 266 23.32 -11.61 -0.04
N ARG A 267 22.24 -12.15 -0.64
CA ARG A 267 20.87 -11.80 -0.29
C ARG A 267 20.51 -12.22 1.13
N LEU A 268 20.99 -13.37 1.57
CA LEU A 268 20.82 -13.81 2.95
C LEU A 268 21.56 -12.88 3.92
N LEU A 269 22.81 -12.52 3.62
CA LEU A 269 23.59 -11.62 4.46
C LEU A 269 22.92 -10.25 4.59
N GLU A 270 22.37 -9.70 3.50
CA GLU A 270 21.61 -8.45 3.52
C GLU A 270 20.42 -8.55 4.49
N GLU A 271 19.62 -9.60 4.36
CA GLU A 271 18.47 -9.85 5.24
C GLU A 271 18.87 -10.00 6.72
N LEU A 272 19.92 -10.79 6.99
CA LEU A 272 20.44 -10.97 8.35
C LEU A 272 21.02 -9.68 8.92
N SER A 273 21.61 -8.81 8.08
CA SER A 273 22.15 -7.52 8.49
C SER A 273 21.05 -6.53 8.89
N LEU A 274 19.93 -6.51 8.16
CA LEU A 274 18.75 -5.71 8.53
C LEU A 274 18.16 -6.19 9.86
N LEU A 275 18.10 -7.50 10.10
CA LEU A 275 17.69 -8.08 11.38
C LEU A 275 18.65 -7.70 12.53
N TYR A 276 19.95 -7.79 12.28
CA TYR A 276 20.98 -7.39 13.24
C TYR A 276 20.84 -5.91 13.62
N LEU A 277 20.64 -5.04 12.61
CA LEU A 277 20.43 -3.62 12.82
C LEU A 277 19.17 -3.36 13.67
N LEU A 278 18.06 -4.04 13.38
CA LEU A 278 16.79 -3.86 14.11
C LEU A 278 16.90 -4.32 15.56
N ALA A 279 17.52 -5.50 15.78
CA ALA A 279 17.79 -6.03 17.10
C ALA A 279 18.73 -5.11 17.90
N GLY A 280 19.78 -4.60 17.25
CA GLY A 280 20.71 -3.64 17.84
C GLY A 280 20.06 -2.31 18.20
N ALA A 281 19.17 -1.80 17.35
CA ALA A 281 18.42 -0.57 17.62
C ALA A 281 17.48 -0.75 18.82
N GLN A 282 16.80 -1.90 18.94
CA GLN A 282 15.97 -2.20 20.10
C GLN A 282 16.76 -2.22 21.42
N THR A 283 17.99 -2.74 21.41
CA THR A 283 18.80 -2.80 22.65
C THR A 283 19.23 -1.42 23.17
N ARG A 284 19.11 -0.38 22.34
CA ARG A 284 19.48 1.01 22.64
C ARG A 284 18.31 1.96 22.39
N VAL A 285 17.07 1.45 22.40
CA VAL A 285 15.89 2.21 21.97
C VAL A 285 15.69 3.49 22.77
N ASP A 286 16.06 3.50 24.05
CA ASP A 286 15.96 4.66 24.94
C ASP A 286 17.03 5.74 24.67
N GLU A 287 18.04 5.43 23.85
CA GLU A 287 19.08 6.37 23.39
C GLU A 287 18.78 6.95 22.00
N LEU A 288 17.77 6.41 21.29
CA LEU A 288 17.41 6.86 19.95
C LEU A 288 16.56 8.13 20.01
N PRO A 289 16.61 9.00 18.98
CA PRO A 289 15.61 10.05 18.81
C PRO A 289 14.20 9.45 18.80
N ASP A 290 13.23 10.12 19.43
CA ASP A 290 11.87 9.60 19.63
C ASP A 290 11.24 9.06 18.34
N ALA A 291 11.37 9.80 17.24
CA ALA A 291 10.86 9.42 15.93
C ALA A 291 11.47 8.09 15.43
N LEU A 292 12.78 7.89 15.62
CA LEU A 292 13.44 6.64 15.24
C LEU A 292 13.07 5.49 16.19
N ALA A 293 12.90 5.77 17.48
CA ALA A 293 12.40 4.78 18.44
C ALA A 293 10.99 4.29 18.06
N ASP A 294 10.12 5.17 17.57
CA ASP A 294 8.80 4.80 17.06
C ASP A 294 8.86 3.98 15.76
N THR A 295 9.79 4.31 14.86
CA THR A 295 10.09 3.45 13.70
C THR A 295 10.51 2.05 14.16
N VAL A 296 11.44 1.94 15.11
CA VAL A 296 11.90 0.64 15.66
C VAL A 296 10.75 -0.16 16.26
N ARG A 297 9.90 0.47 17.07
CA ARG A 297 8.70 -0.18 17.65
C ARG A 297 7.76 -0.69 16.55
N THR A 298 7.55 0.10 15.50
CA THR A 298 6.71 -0.30 14.37
C THR A 298 7.31 -1.49 13.63
N ARG A 299 8.63 -1.47 13.34
CA ARG A 299 9.34 -2.55 12.65
C ARG A 299 9.41 -3.83 13.46
N LEU A 300 9.44 -3.76 14.79
CA LEU A 300 9.34 -4.92 15.69
C LEU A 300 7.91 -5.50 15.79
N GLY A 301 6.90 -4.76 15.33
CA GLY A 301 5.49 -5.15 15.35
C GLY A 301 4.80 -4.87 16.69
N PHE A 302 5.19 -3.79 17.38
CA PHE A 302 4.38 -3.26 18.46
C PHE A 302 3.04 -2.75 17.89
N PRO A 303 1.90 -3.05 18.54
CA PRO A 303 0.60 -2.57 18.09
C PRO A 303 0.56 -1.05 18.23
N ALA A 304 0.13 -0.38 17.17
CA ALA A 304 -0.20 1.03 17.23
C ALA A 304 -1.66 1.18 17.69
N ASP A 305 -1.88 2.08 18.65
CA ASP A 305 -3.23 2.48 19.05
C ASP A 305 -3.78 3.46 18.01
N THR A 306 -4.72 3.00 17.20
CA THR A 306 -5.33 3.80 16.14
C THR A 306 -6.13 4.98 16.71
N GLY A 307 -6.72 4.84 17.90
CA GLY A 307 -7.41 5.93 18.59
C GLY A 307 -6.44 7.03 19.00
N ARG A 308 -5.27 6.66 19.55
CA ARG A 308 -4.21 7.63 19.87
C ARG A 308 -3.67 8.34 18.64
N VAL A 309 -3.47 7.63 17.53
CA VAL A 309 -3.03 8.25 16.27
C VAL A 309 -4.08 9.23 15.76
N LEU A 310 -5.36 8.86 15.78
CA LEU A 310 -6.46 9.76 15.43
C LEU A 310 -6.66 10.91 16.43
N ALA A 311 -6.21 10.80 17.68
CA ALA A 311 -6.36 11.87 18.66
C ALA A 311 -5.17 12.86 18.67
N SER A 312 -3.96 12.35 18.42
CA SER A 312 -2.71 13.10 18.71
C SER A 312 -1.61 12.97 17.64
N GLY A 313 -1.82 12.17 16.60
CA GLY A 313 -0.90 12.10 15.47
C GLY A 313 -0.90 13.39 14.66
N GLU A 314 0.18 13.62 13.90
CA GLU A 314 0.28 14.76 12.98
C GLU A 314 -0.90 14.73 11.98
N ARG A 315 -1.59 15.85 11.85
CA ARG A 315 -2.75 16.00 10.97
C ARG A 315 -2.38 16.79 9.73
N VAL A 316 -2.67 16.22 8.58
CA VAL A 316 -2.44 16.86 7.29
C VAL A 316 -3.72 16.81 6.47
N ALA A 317 -4.34 17.98 6.29
CA ALA A 317 -5.42 18.18 5.35
C ALA A 317 -4.83 18.49 3.97
N ASP A 318 -5.17 17.69 2.97
CA ASP A 318 -4.79 17.91 1.58
C ASP A 318 -5.87 17.34 0.65
N ASP A 319 -5.70 17.57 -0.65
CA ASP A 319 -6.36 16.80 -1.68
C ASP A 319 -5.40 15.70 -2.13
N TRP A 320 -5.74 14.47 -1.75
CA TRP A 320 -4.88 13.30 -1.88
C TRP A 320 -5.18 12.55 -3.16
N LEU A 321 -4.21 12.48 -4.07
CA LEU A 321 -4.25 11.59 -5.21
C LEU A 321 -3.95 10.16 -4.75
N VAL A 322 -4.87 9.22 -5.02
CA VAL A 322 -4.66 7.78 -4.83
C VAL A 322 -3.85 7.24 -6.01
N CYS A 323 -2.53 7.29 -5.91
CA CYS A 323 -1.61 6.97 -7.01
C CYS A 323 -1.30 5.47 -7.16
N GLY A 324 -1.74 4.62 -6.24
CA GLY A 324 -1.61 3.17 -6.40
C GLY A 324 -2.45 2.41 -5.39
N VAL A 325 -3.10 1.33 -5.83
CA VAL A 325 -3.87 0.43 -4.96
C VAL A 325 -3.51 -1.01 -5.30
N VAL A 326 -3.09 -1.77 -4.29
CA VAL A 326 -2.73 -3.17 -4.45
C VAL A 326 -3.19 -4.00 -3.27
N ASP A 327 -3.72 -5.18 -3.59
CA ASP A 327 -4.22 -6.14 -2.61
C ASP A 327 -3.24 -7.32 -2.53
N GLU A 328 -2.87 -7.70 -1.32
CA GLU A 328 -2.02 -8.86 -1.03
C GLU A 328 -2.75 -9.77 -0.04
N GLU A 329 -2.86 -11.06 -0.39
CA GLU A 329 -3.37 -12.08 0.53
C GLU A 329 -2.22 -12.77 1.25
N ARG A 330 -2.28 -12.81 2.59
CA ARG A 330 -1.35 -13.55 3.45
C ARG A 330 -2.11 -14.22 4.58
N ASP A 331 -1.90 -15.52 4.76
CA ASP A 331 -2.52 -16.30 5.85
C ASP A 331 -4.04 -16.08 5.96
N GLN A 332 -4.72 -16.08 4.80
CA GLN A 332 -6.16 -15.83 4.64
C GLN A 332 -6.62 -14.39 4.99
N LEU A 333 -5.72 -13.50 5.38
CA LEU A 333 -6.00 -12.07 5.56
C LEU A 333 -5.65 -11.32 4.27
N ILE A 334 -6.60 -10.58 3.72
CA ILE A 334 -6.35 -9.69 2.59
C ILE A 334 -5.97 -8.32 3.14
N THR A 335 -4.83 -7.78 2.68
CA THR A 335 -4.36 -6.43 3.00
C THR A 335 -4.39 -5.59 1.72
N ARG A 336 -5.14 -4.50 1.74
CA ARG A 336 -5.10 -3.45 0.72
C ARG A 336 -4.12 -2.37 1.15
N ARG A 337 -3.25 -1.99 0.22
CA ARG A 337 -2.33 -0.87 0.35
C ARG A 337 -2.73 0.20 -0.64
N CYS A 338 -3.08 1.38 -0.12
CA CYS A 338 -3.36 2.56 -0.92
C CYS A 338 -2.22 3.56 -0.73
N TRP A 339 -1.49 3.83 -1.80
CA TRP A 339 -0.49 4.88 -1.87
C TRP A 339 -1.18 6.19 -2.26
N LEU A 340 -0.90 7.25 -1.50
CA LEU A 340 -1.42 8.58 -1.76
C LEU A 340 -0.30 9.61 -1.88
N ARG A 341 -0.55 10.67 -2.65
CA ARG A 341 0.29 11.86 -2.71
C ARG A 341 -0.58 13.10 -2.54
N GLY A 342 -0.27 13.93 -1.55
CA GLY A 342 -0.91 15.22 -1.36
C GLY A 342 -0.62 16.14 -2.56
N THR A 343 -1.65 16.65 -3.21
CA THR A 343 -1.49 17.47 -4.43
C THR A 343 -0.96 18.88 -4.14
N ARG A 344 -1.21 19.42 -2.94
CA ARG A 344 -0.62 20.70 -2.50
C ARG A 344 0.71 20.50 -1.79
N THR A 345 0.80 19.51 -0.89
CA THR A 345 1.99 19.34 -0.03
C THR A 345 3.08 18.50 -0.68
N GLY A 346 2.74 17.69 -1.69
CA GLY A 346 3.63 16.65 -2.23
C GLY A 346 3.85 15.49 -1.28
N ARG A 347 3.22 15.49 -0.08
CA ARG A 347 3.46 14.50 0.98
C ARG A 347 3.03 13.10 0.53
N PRO A 348 3.89 12.08 0.64
CA PRO A 348 3.47 10.69 0.44
C PRO A 348 2.72 10.17 1.67
N ALA A 349 1.74 9.31 1.44
CA ALA A 349 1.04 8.58 2.49
C ALA A 349 0.72 7.13 2.08
N LEU A 350 0.60 6.27 3.08
CA LEU A 350 0.17 4.87 2.96
C LEU A 350 -1.02 4.64 3.89
N VAL A 351 -2.16 4.29 3.32
CA VAL A 351 -3.32 3.78 4.07
C VAL A 351 -3.41 2.27 3.88
N LEU A 352 -3.57 1.55 4.99
CA LEU A 352 -3.69 0.11 5.03
C LEU A 352 -5.09 -0.30 5.47
N SER A 353 -5.74 -1.16 4.67
CA SER A 353 -7.04 -1.75 5.02
C SER A 353 -6.91 -3.27 5.07
N PHE A 354 -7.55 -3.89 6.05
CA PHE A 354 -7.46 -5.33 6.27
C PHE A 354 -8.85 -5.96 6.20
N ALA A 355 -8.99 -7.05 5.46
CA ALA A 355 -10.22 -7.81 5.35
C ALA A 355 -9.98 -9.29 5.72
N PRO A 356 -10.68 -9.81 6.74
CA PRO A 356 -10.73 -11.25 6.99
C PRO A 356 -11.35 -12.01 5.82
N PRO A 357 -11.20 -13.35 5.76
CA PRO A 357 -11.81 -14.18 4.74
C PRO A 357 -13.30 -13.90 4.55
N GLY A 358 -13.71 -13.64 3.31
CA GLY A 358 -15.12 -13.41 2.97
C GLY A 358 -15.68 -12.06 3.41
N ARG A 359 -14.87 -11.10 3.87
CA ARG A 359 -15.28 -9.71 4.05
C ARG A 359 -14.70 -8.82 2.94
N PRO A 360 -15.44 -7.79 2.50
CA PRO A 360 -14.91 -6.84 1.52
C PRO A 360 -13.81 -5.98 2.14
N LEU A 361 -12.86 -5.54 1.31
CA LEU A 361 -11.92 -4.50 1.66
C LEU A 361 -12.59 -3.13 1.60
N ASP A 362 -12.05 -2.19 2.37
CA ASP A 362 -12.40 -0.78 2.23
C ASP A 362 -12.06 -0.30 0.80
N SER A 363 -13.03 0.41 0.21
CA SER A 363 -12.98 0.97 -1.14
C SER A 363 -13.21 2.47 -1.16
N SER A 364 -13.06 3.12 0.00
CA SER A 364 -13.11 4.57 0.18
C SER A 364 -12.01 5.34 -0.57
N LEU A 365 -10.93 4.67 -0.96
CA LEU A 365 -9.78 5.23 -1.67
C LEU A 365 -9.58 4.51 -3.02
N PRO A 366 -10.45 4.76 -4.03
CA PRO A 366 -10.33 4.14 -5.34
C PRO A 366 -9.10 4.64 -6.10
N ALA A 367 -8.49 3.78 -6.92
CA ALA A 367 -7.27 4.12 -7.64
C ALA A 367 -7.52 5.24 -8.66
N GLY A 368 -6.56 6.14 -8.86
CA GLY A 368 -6.68 7.23 -9.83
C GLY A 368 -7.73 8.29 -9.48
N HIS A 369 -8.21 8.30 -8.23
CA HIS A 369 -9.08 9.34 -7.72
C HIS A 369 -8.33 10.32 -6.83
N ARG A 370 -8.91 11.50 -6.69
CA ARG A 370 -8.55 12.52 -5.71
C ARG A 370 -9.57 12.53 -4.59
N VAL A 371 -9.09 12.64 -3.36
CA VAL A 371 -9.93 12.65 -2.17
C VAL A 371 -9.48 13.80 -1.28
N THR A 372 -10.34 14.79 -1.10
CA THR A 372 -10.12 15.81 -0.06
C THR A 372 -10.26 15.12 1.30
N ALA A 373 -9.16 15.05 2.05
CA ALA A 373 -9.14 14.31 3.31
C ALA A 373 -8.13 14.90 4.29
N GLU A 374 -8.43 14.72 5.57
CA GLU A 374 -7.48 14.90 6.65
C GLU A 374 -6.93 13.54 7.07
N LEU A 375 -5.60 13.39 6.96
CA LEU A 375 -4.90 12.19 7.36
C LEU A 375 -4.20 12.42 8.71
N ALA A 376 -4.28 11.42 9.59
CA ALA A 376 -3.52 11.35 10.84
C ALA A 376 -2.36 10.37 10.68
N PHE A 377 -1.13 10.86 10.76
CA PHE A 377 0.07 10.05 10.52
C PHE A 377 0.50 9.30 11.78
N HIS A 378 0.90 8.04 11.59
CA HIS A 378 1.62 7.29 12.62
C HIS A 378 2.98 7.94 12.88
N PRO A 379 3.41 8.07 14.14
CA PRO A 379 4.72 8.62 14.46
C PRO A 379 5.84 7.71 13.94
N GLY A 380 6.97 8.32 13.59
CA GLY A 380 8.15 7.64 13.06
C GLY A 380 9.15 8.63 12.48
N ALA A 381 10.38 8.17 12.22
CA ALA A 381 11.41 8.97 11.52
C ALA A 381 10.98 9.35 10.10
N LEU A 382 10.15 8.50 9.49
CA LEU A 382 9.52 8.72 8.19
C LEU A 382 8.02 8.45 8.33
N PRO A 383 7.21 9.44 8.78
CA PRO A 383 5.76 9.27 8.95
C PRO A 383 5.10 9.08 7.58
N LEU A 384 4.95 7.82 7.16
CA LEU A 384 4.36 7.44 5.87
C LEU A 384 2.98 6.79 6.06
N ARG A 385 2.85 5.91 7.06
CA ARG A 385 1.58 5.25 7.35
C ARG A 385 0.62 6.26 7.99
N ALA A 386 -0.61 6.30 7.50
CA ALA A 386 -1.64 7.20 8.00
C ALA A 386 -3.00 6.49 8.17
N LEU A 387 -3.86 7.12 8.98
CA LEU A 387 -5.27 6.81 9.11
C LEU A 387 -6.06 7.96 8.48
N VAL A 388 -7.17 7.64 7.83
CA VAL A 388 -8.12 8.65 7.35
C VAL A 388 -8.93 9.12 8.55
N ALA A 389 -8.78 10.39 8.93
CA ALA A 389 -9.57 10.97 10.02
C ALA A 389 -10.92 11.46 9.49
N GLU A 390 -10.88 12.24 8.41
CA GLU A 390 -12.05 12.73 7.71
C GLU A 390 -11.80 12.71 6.20
N ARG A 391 -12.85 12.48 5.40
CA ARG A 391 -12.75 12.54 3.94
C ARG A 391 -14.05 13.01 3.30
N GLY A 392 -13.91 13.68 2.16
CA GLY A 392 -15.00 13.92 1.22
C GLY A 392 -15.21 12.75 0.25
N GLU A 393 -16.06 13.00 -0.74
CA GLU A 393 -16.34 12.05 -1.82
C GLU A 393 -15.15 11.97 -2.79
N PRO A 394 -14.68 10.76 -3.16
CA PRO A 394 -13.65 10.60 -4.17
C PRO A 394 -14.12 11.06 -5.55
N VAL A 395 -13.28 11.83 -6.23
CA VAL A 395 -13.52 12.29 -7.61
C VAL A 395 -12.44 11.75 -8.54
N PRO A 396 -12.76 11.34 -9.78
CA PRO A 396 -11.74 10.93 -10.75
C PRO A 396 -10.69 12.03 -10.93
N ALA A 397 -9.41 11.65 -10.90
CA ALA A 397 -8.31 12.58 -11.08
C ALA A 397 -7.81 12.56 -12.53
N ALA A 398 -7.59 13.76 -13.08
CA ALA A 398 -6.84 13.95 -14.31
C ALA A 398 -5.39 13.42 -14.19
N CYS A 399 -4.65 13.38 -15.31
CA CYS A 399 -3.26 12.95 -15.29
C CYS A 399 -2.43 13.83 -14.34
N PRO A 400 -1.77 13.24 -13.32
CA PRO A 400 -1.01 14.03 -12.36
C PRO A 400 0.36 14.42 -12.94
N ARG A 401 0.98 15.43 -12.32
CA ARG A 401 2.40 15.67 -12.53
C ARG A 401 3.19 14.60 -11.78
N GLY A 402 3.95 13.79 -12.52
CA GLY A 402 4.92 12.86 -11.96
C GLY A 402 6.28 13.51 -11.75
N ASP A 403 7.11 12.84 -10.98
CA ASP A 403 8.51 13.17 -10.74
C ASP A 403 9.38 12.56 -11.85
N THR A 404 10.58 13.10 -12.01
CA THR A 404 11.60 12.49 -12.85
C THR A 404 12.22 11.28 -12.15
N VAL A 405 12.82 10.37 -12.91
CA VAL A 405 13.52 9.20 -12.35
C VAL A 405 14.57 9.59 -11.31
N PRO A 406 15.48 10.57 -11.55
CA PRO A 406 16.44 11.00 -10.54
C PRO A 406 15.81 11.55 -9.26
N ALA A 407 14.73 12.34 -9.38
CA ALA A 407 14.06 12.91 -8.22
C ALA A 407 13.39 11.83 -7.35
N ALA A 408 12.74 10.84 -7.98
CA ALA A 408 12.13 9.73 -7.26
C ALA A 408 13.17 8.85 -6.54
N LEU A 409 14.31 8.59 -7.18
CA LEU A 409 15.42 7.83 -6.58
C LEU A 409 16.10 8.60 -5.45
N ALA A 410 16.26 9.92 -5.59
CA ALA A 410 16.76 10.77 -4.51
C ALA A 410 15.82 10.76 -3.31
N ALA A 411 14.51 10.93 -3.53
CA ALA A 411 13.51 10.84 -2.47
C ALA A 411 13.50 9.46 -1.79
N HIS A 412 13.70 8.38 -2.56
CA HIS A 412 13.84 7.04 -1.99
C HIS A 412 15.12 6.89 -1.15
N ALA A 413 16.25 7.45 -1.60
CA ALA A 413 17.50 7.41 -0.84
C ALA A 413 17.40 8.19 0.49
N GLU A 414 16.74 9.34 0.49
CA GLU A 414 16.43 10.10 1.71
C GLU A 414 15.51 9.30 2.65
N ALA A 415 14.50 8.64 2.09
CA ALA A 415 13.59 7.77 2.85
C ALA A 415 14.32 6.57 3.48
N LEU A 416 15.24 5.93 2.74
CA LEU A 416 16.07 4.84 3.25
C LEU A 416 17.05 5.30 4.35
N ALA A 417 17.58 6.52 4.23
CA ALA A 417 18.44 7.08 5.27
C ALA A 417 17.68 7.32 6.59
N ALA A 418 16.39 7.67 6.51
CA ALA A 418 15.51 7.84 7.68
C ALA A 418 14.99 6.51 8.24
N ASP A 419 14.70 5.54 7.39
CA ASP A 419 14.23 4.19 7.77
C ASP A 419 14.94 3.10 6.93
N PRO A 420 16.02 2.49 7.45
CA PRO A 420 16.78 1.47 6.74
C PRO A 420 16.00 0.18 6.45
N TRP A 421 14.85 -0.03 7.09
CA TRP A 421 13.99 -1.21 6.90
C TRP A 421 12.82 -0.93 5.94
N LEU A 422 12.88 0.17 5.20
CA LEU A 422 11.86 0.53 4.22
C LEU A 422 11.84 -0.47 3.07
N ASP A 423 10.86 -1.37 3.09
CA ASP A 423 10.67 -2.38 2.04
C ASP A 423 10.10 -1.81 0.73
N ARG A 424 9.30 -0.73 0.82
CA ARG A 424 8.55 -0.15 -0.32
C ARG A 424 8.42 1.36 -0.19
N TRP A 425 8.56 2.06 -1.31
CA TRP A 425 8.40 3.52 -1.38
C TRP A 425 7.44 3.91 -2.53
N PRO A 426 6.48 4.83 -2.32
CA PRO A 426 5.59 5.25 -3.40
C PRO A 426 6.38 6.03 -4.46
N ALA A 427 6.11 5.72 -5.72
CA ALA A 427 6.66 6.42 -6.86
C ALA A 427 5.52 6.92 -7.76
N LEU A 428 5.59 8.19 -8.17
CA LEU A 428 4.73 8.76 -9.20
C LEU A 428 5.66 9.38 -10.23
N LEU A 429 5.83 8.72 -11.37
CA LEU A 429 6.85 9.04 -12.37
C LEU A 429 6.18 9.46 -13.68
N ALA A 430 6.67 10.52 -14.31
CA ALA A 430 6.18 11.01 -15.59
C ALA A 430 7.13 10.66 -16.74
N ASP A 431 6.60 10.74 -17.97
CA ASP A 431 7.36 10.62 -19.21
C ASP A 431 8.18 9.34 -19.35
N LEU A 432 7.63 8.22 -18.87
CA LEU A 432 8.25 6.90 -18.97
C LEU A 432 7.82 6.17 -20.23
N VAL A 433 8.78 5.58 -20.95
CA VAL A 433 8.56 4.77 -22.14
C VAL A 433 8.99 3.33 -21.85
N PRO A 434 8.14 2.32 -22.11
CA PRO A 434 8.57 0.94 -22.06
C PRO A 434 9.72 0.68 -23.03
N ALA A 435 10.81 0.12 -22.52
CA ALA A 435 12.02 -0.19 -23.27
C ALA A 435 12.49 -1.61 -22.94
N THR A 436 13.30 -2.20 -23.80
CA THR A 436 13.87 -3.54 -23.59
C THR A 436 15.39 -3.50 -23.63
N GLU A 437 16.03 -4.16 -22.68
CA GLU A 437 17.47 -4.45 -22.70
C GLU A 437 17.66 -5.97 -22.71
N GLY A 438 18.04 -6.53 -23.86
CA GLY A 438 17.97 -7.97 -24.08
C GLY A 438 16.53 -8.46 -23.96
N ASP A 439 16.30 -9.42 -23.05
CA ASP A 439 14.97 -9.96 -22.73
C ASP A 439 14.28 -9.25 -21.55
N GLU A 440 14.94 -8.27 -20.91
CA GLU A 440 14.40 -7.56 -19.74
C GLU A 440 13.58 -6.34 -20.17
N LEU A 441 12.35 -6.24 -19.67
CA LEU A 441 11.51 -5.05 -19.83
C LEU A 441 11.83 -4.02 -18.75
N LEU A 442 12.00 -2.78 -19.19
CA LEU A 442 12.37 -1.62 -18.38
C LEU A 442 11.40 -0.46 -18.67
N LEU A 443 11.44 0.56 -17.81
CA LEU A 443 10.83 1.86 -18.08
C LEU A 443 11.92 2.93 -18.15
N SER A 444 12.06 3.57 -19.32
CA SER A 444 13.06 4.61 -19.55
C SER A 444 12.45 6.00 -19.47
N ASP A 445 13.14 6.94 -18.84
CA ASP A 445 12.86 8.37 -19.00
C ASP A 445 13.39 8.90 -20.35
N VAL A 446 13.09 10.18 -20.64
CA VAL A 446 13.50 10.89 -21.85
C VAL A 446 15.03 11.06 -21.99
N ASP A 447 15.77 10.95 -20.89
CA ASP A 447 17.24 11.05 -20.86
C ASP A 447 17.90 9.66 -20.97
N GLY A 448 17.13 8.59 -21.17
CA GLY A 448 17.62 7.22 -21.31
C GLY A 448 17.94 6.52 -19.98
N ARG A 449 17.50 7.05 -18.83
CA ARG A 449 17.62 6.35 -17.54
C ARG A 449 16.51 5.34 -17.40
N ALA A 450 16.89 4.09 -17.19
CA ALA A 450 15.96 2.99 -17.15
C ALA A 450 15.79 2.41 -15.74
N LEU A 451 14.54 2.12 -15.39
CA LEU A 451 14.14 1.44 -14.16
C LEU A 451 13.72 0.00 -14.49
N ALA A 452 14.33 -0.95 -13.79
CA ALA A 452 13.92 -2.35 -13.87
C ALA A 452 12.53 -2.55 -13.25
N LEU A 453 11.72 -3.38 -13.90
CA LEU A 453 10.43 -3.80 -13.37
C LEU A 453 10.58 -4.98 -12.41
N THR A 454 9.72 -5.06 -11.40
CA THR A 454 9.73 -6.24 -10.52
C THR A 454 9.42 -7.52 -11.30
N PRO A 455 10.09 -8.66 -11.03
CA PRO A 455 9.92 -9.89 -11.82
C PRO A 455 8.50 -10.47 -11.88
N ALA A 456 7.65 -10.12 -10.90
CA ALA A 456 6.26 -10.61 -10.82
C ALA A 456 5.24 -9.70 -11.53
N PHE A 457 5.69 -8.62 -12.16
CA PHE A 457 4.81 -7.68 -12.85
C PHE A 457 4.35 -8.26 -14.21
N ASP A 458 3.04 -8.20 -14.49
CA ASP A 458 2.50 -8.50 -15.82
C ASP A 458 2.64 -7.27 -16.72
N PRO A 459 3.50 -7.30 -17.74
CA PRO A 459 3.77 -6.12 -18.56
C PRO A 459 2.68 -5.81 -19.59
N TRP A 460 1.82 -6.77 -19.92
CA TRP A 460 0.92 -6.63 -21.06
C TRP A 460 -0.08 -5.47 -20.96
N PRO A 461 -0.72 -5.21 -19.80
CA PRO A 461 -1.58 -4.04 -19.64
C PRO A 461 -0.83 -2.72 -19.89
N LEU A 462 0.39 -2.60 -19.36
CA LEU A 462 1.22 -1.41 -19.53
C LEU A 462 1.62 -1.19 -20.99
N LEU A 463 2.04 -2.25 -21.69
CA LEU A 463 2.40 -2.19 -23.10
C LEU A 463 1.20 -1.81 -23.97
N ALA A 464 0.02 -2.36 -23.67
CA ALA A 464 -1.21 -2.05 -24.39
C ALA A 464 -1.64 -0.58 -24.21
N VAL A 465 -1.54 -0.04 -22.99
CA VAL A 465 -1.92 1.34 -22.68
C VAL A 465 -0.93 2.35 -23.25
N SER A 466 0.37 2.11 -23.07
CA SER A 466 1.41 3.02 -23.57
C SER A 466 1.43 3.09 -25.10
N ALA A 467 1.26 1.95 -25.78
CA ALA A 467 1.43 1.83 -27.24
C ALA A 467 2.76 2.44 -27.72
N GLY A 468 3.82 2.31 -26.90
CA GLY A 468 5.15 2.88 -27.16
C GLY A 468 5.28 4.39 -26.92
N ARG A 469 4.24 5.06 -26.42
CA ARG A 469 4.25 6.48 -26.07
C ARG A 469 4.66 6.67 -24.58
N PRO A 470 5.20 7.85 -24.21
CA PRO A 470 5.45 8.19 -22.82
C PRO A 470 4.15 8.13 -21.99
N VAL A 471 4.25 7.59 -20.78
CA VAL A 471 3.15 7.46 -19.82
C VAL A 471 3.54 7.93 -18.43
N THR A 472 2.54 8.38 -17.66
CA THR A 472 2.70 8.62 -16.22
C THR A 472 2.31 7.36 -15.45
N ILE A 473 3.14 6.97 -14.49
CA ILE A 473 3.00 5.73 -13.74
C ILE A 473 3.00 6.02 -12.25
N GLY A 474 2.00 5.48 -11.56
CA GLY A 474 1.96 5.37 -10.11
C GLY A 474 2.30 3.93 -9.71
N GLY A 475 3.17 3.77 -8.71
CA GLY A 475 3.65 2.45 -8.33
C GLY A 475 4.41 2.44 -7.02
N GLU A 476 5.04 1.31 -6.77
CA GLU A 476 5.91 1.12 -5.62
C GLU A 476 7.32 0.74 -6.07
N TRP A 477 8.29 1.47 -5.55
CA TRP A 477 9.70 1.14 -5.68
C TRP A 477 10.11 0.17 -4.58
N THR A 478 10.84 -0.88 -4.95
CA THR A 478 11.32 -1.95 -4.07
C THR A 478 12.78 -2.27 -4.40
N SER A 479 13.44 -3.05 -3.55
CA SER A 479 14.79 -3.58 -3.86
C SER A 479 14.83 -4.47 -5.10
N ALA A 480 13.68 -5.01 -5.55
CA ALA A 480 13.56 -5.81 -6.76
C ALA A 480 13.19 -4.98 -8.00
N GLY A 481 13.09 -3.66 -7.89
CA GLY A 481 12.70 -2.74 -8.97
C GLY A 481 11.34 -2.07 -8.76
N LEU A 482 10.90 -1.36 -9.79
CA LEU A 482 9.61 -0.67 -9.83
C LEU A 482 8.48 -1.68 -10.09
N ARG A 483 7.42 -1.63 -9.29
CA ARG A 483 6.16 -2.28 -9.59
C ARG A 483 5.13 -1.22 -9.97
N PRO A 484 4.83 -1.04 -11.25
CA PRO A 484 3.72 -0.22 -11.70
C PRO A 484 2.40 -0.77 -11.14
N LEU A 485 1.55 0.13 -10.63
CA LEU A 485 0.22 -0.21 -10.10
C LEU A 485 -0.89 0.53 -10.87
N LEU A 486 -0.56 1.70 -11.41
CA LEU A 486 -1.47 2.57 -12.13
C LEU A 486 -0.72 3.26 -13.28
N CYS A 487 -1.38 3.39 -14.42
CA CYS A 487 -0.92 4.12 -15.60
C CYS A 487 -1.98 5.14 -16.01
N TRP A 488 -1.59 6.30 -16.50
CA TRP A 488 -2.51 7.28 -17.08
C TRP A 488 -2.42 7.30 -18.61
N ASP A 489 -3.56 7.08 -19.28
CA ASP A 489 -3.76 7.30 -20.72
C ASP A 489 -4.58 8.57 -20.91
N GLY A 490 -3.90 9.68 -21.22
CA GLY A 490 -4.50 11.00 -21.05
C GLY A 490 -4.97 11.18 -19.61
N ASP A 491 -6.19 11.64 -19.40
CA ASP A 491 -6.77 11.83 -18.05
C ASP A 491 -7.36 10.56 -17.43
N ARG A 492 -7.31 9.42 -18.13
CA ARG A 492 -7.87 8.16 -17.64
C ARG A 492 -6.82 7.35 -16.89
N ALA A 493 -7.07 7.12 -15.61
CA ALA A 493 -6.33 6.16 -14.80
C ALA A 493 -6.70 4.71 -15.17
N VAL A 494 -5.69 3.87 -15.40
CA VAL A 494 -5.79 2.45 -15.72
C VAL A 494 -4.96 1.65 -14.72
N ARG A 495 -5.61 0.74 -13.98
CA ARG A 495 -4.91 -0.18 -13.07
C ARG A 495 -4.12 -1.23 -13.85
N LEU A 496 -2.91 -1.53 -13.37
CA LEU A 496 -1.98 -2.47 -13.97
C LEU A 496 -1.94 -3.80 -13.23
#